data_AF-A0A1Y1L065-F1
#
_entry.id   AF-A0A1Y1L065-F1
#
_cell.length_a   1.000
_cell.length_b   1.000
_cell.length_c   1.000
_cell.angle_alpha   90.00
_cell.angle_beta   90.00
_cell.angle_gamma   90.00
#
_symmetry.space_group_name_H-M   'P 1'
#
loop_
_entity.id
_entity.type
_entity.pdbx_description
1 polymer ?
#
loop_
_entity_poly.entity_id
_entity_poly.type
_entity_poly.pdbx_seq_one_letter_code
_entity_poly.pdbx_strand_id
1 'polypeptide(L)'
;MRELPEKENVLSKRLNKLLETRVENDHDTLEALKELSTFYCDNSLQARRNLRSQIEKRSLQINENFLSEFREVKESFDSIYNDIADMSKSLEDMTLRLQNAKRQTKHLLEQTSSYENEIAKNEMQQKVATAFMNKFILTHEELVALHGNKQKRDLVITPEIFVVLDKVQRIHNDCKTLMQSGYQTLALDVMEQMTLHQVLYEVYGH
;
A
#
# COMPACT_ATOMS: atom_id res chain seq x y z
N MET A 1 35.27 -101.88 41.65
CA MET A 1 36.11 -101.27 40.59
C MET A 1 35.80 -99.78 40.55
N ARG A 2 36.85 -98.95 40.39
CA ARG A 2 36.82 -97.47 40.43
C ARG A 2 35.88 -96.85 39.37
N GLU A 3 35.18 -95.79 39.78
CA GLU A 3 34.68 -94.65 38.97
C GLU A 3 35.74 -94.13 37.97
N LEU A 4 35.50 -93.71 36.72
CA LEU A 4 34.68 -92.63 36.09
C LEU A 4 34.98 -92.64 34.55
N PRO A 5 34.31 -91.89 33.63
CA PRO A 5 33.53 -90.69 33.92
C PRO A 5 32.19 -90.42 33.17
N GLU A 6 31.27 -89.78 33.88
CA GLU A 6 30.14 -88.94 33.40
C GLU A 6 30.55 -87.74 32.50
N LYS A 7 31.83 -87.62 32.11
CA LYS A 7 32.35 -86.46 31.37
C LYS A 7 31.77 -86.34 29.96
N GLU A 8 31.46 -87.45 29.32
CA GLU A 8 30.99 -87.47 27.93
C GLU A 8 29.62 -86.79 27.82
N ASN A 9 28.70 -87.06 28.76
CA ASN A 9 27.37 -86.48 28.78
C ASN A 9 27.37 -84.97 29.11
N VAL A 10 28.28 -84.51 29.98
CA VAL A 10 28.40 -83.09 30.34
C VAL A 10 28.97 -82.27 29.18
N LEU A 11 29.96 -82.80 28.47
CA LEU A 11 30.54 -82.16 27.29
C LEU A 11 29.55 -82.12 26.13
N SER A 12 28.84 -83.23 25.85
CA SER A 12 27.80 -83.27 24.81
C SER A 12 26.64 -82.33 25.13
N LYS A 13 26.20 -82.24 26.39
CA LYS A 13 25.18 -81.26 26.80
C LYS A 13 25.66 -79.82 26.67
N ARG A 14 26.93 -79.51 27.01
CA ARG A 14 27.51 -78.18 26.81
C ARG A 14 27.65 -77.85 25.32
N LEU A 15 28.09 -78.80 24.50
CA LEU A 15 28.22 -78.66 23.06
C LEU A 15 26.87 -78.42 22.39
N ASN A 16 25.85 -79.23 22.72
CA ASN A 16 24.49 -79.04 22.21
C ASN A 16 23.92 -77.69 22.66
N LYS A 17 24.11 -77.30 23.92
CA LYS A 17 23.69 -75.98 24.40
C LYS A 17 24.39 -74.83 23.67
N LEU A 18 25.66 -75.01 23.31
CA LEU A 18 26.46 -74.02 22.58
C LEU A 18 26.04 -73.92 21.11
N LEU A 19 25.71 -75.06 20.49
CA LEU A 19 25.13 -75.15 19.15
C LEU A 19 23.70 -74.59 19.10
N GLU A 20 22.90 -74.79 20.16
CA GLU A 20 21.55 -74.24 20.31
C GLU A 20 21.54 -72.71 20.47
N THR A 21 22.59 -72.13 21.07
CA THR A 21 22.68 -70.67 21.23
C THR A 21 22.74 -69.89 19.92
N ARG A 22 23.00 -70.54 18.76
CA ARG A 22 22.88 -70.01 17.38
C ARG A 22 23.18 -68.51 17.19
N VAL A 23 24.19 -67.98 17.89
CA VAL A 23 24.54 -66.55 17.90
C VAL A 23 24.91 -66.04 16.51
N GLU A 24 25.36 -66.96 15.64
CA GLU A 24 25.73 -66.71 14.25
C GLU A 24 24.54 -66.31 13.35
N ASN A 25 23.30 -66.60 13.75
CA ASN A 25 22.11 -66.28 12.97
C ASN A 25 21.38 -65.02 13.45
N ASP A 26 21.82 -64.44 14.58
CA ASP A 26 21.21 -63.26 15.18
C ASP A 26 22.04 -62.03 14.83
N HIS A 27 21.59 -61.30 13.80
CA HIS A 27 22.27 -60.14 13.25
C HIS A 27 22.52 -59.04 14.28
N ASP A 28 21.53 -58.78 15.14
CA ASP A 28 21.60 -57.73 16.16
C ASP A 28 22.65 -58.08 17.21
N THR A 29 22.74 -59.36 17.61
CA THR A 29 23.80 -59.80 18.54
C THR A 29 25.18 -59.77 17.90
N LEU A 30 25.32 -60.12 16.62
CA LEU A 30 26.59 -60.03 15.90
C LEU A 30 27.05 -58.58 15.75
N GLU A 31 26.13 -57.67 15.47
CA GLU A 31 26.42 -56.24 15.39
C GLU A 31 26.80 -55.66 16.76
N ALA A 32 26.06 -56.00 17.81
CA ALA A 32 26.40 -55.60 19.18
C ALA A 32 27.77 -56.14 19.63
N LEU A 33 28.11 -57.38 19.26
CA LEU A 33 29.43 -57.96 19.52
C LEU A 33 30.54 -57.28 18.69
N LYS A 34 30.23 -56.88 17.44
CA LYS A 34 31.15 -56.12 16.59
C LYS A 34 31.43 -54.73 17.15
N GLU A 35 30.39 -54.03 17.61
CA GLU A 35 30.49 -52.76 18.36
C GLU A 35 31.30 -52.95 19.64
N LEU A 36 31.01 -53.99 20.44
CA LEU A 36 31.75 -54.32 21.66
C LEU A 36 33.23 -54.54 21.37
N SER A 37 33.56 -55.23 20.29
CA SER A 37 34.93 -55.49 19.86
C SER A 37 35.71 -54.22 19.51
N THR A 38 35.06 -53.08 19.23
CA THR A 38 35.76 -51.82 18.95
C THR A 38 36.45 -51.22 20.17
N PHE A 39 36.02 -51.58 21.39
CA PHE A 39 36.55 -51.02 22.64
C PHE A 39 36.91 -52.07 23.69
N TYR A 40 36.44 -53.31 23.54
CA TYR A 40 36.77 -54.42 24.43
C TYR A 40 37.81 -55.34 23.78
N CYS A 41 39.09 -54.94 23.85
CA CYS A 41 40.18 -55.67 23.17
C CYS A 41 40.79 -56.80 24.02
N ASP A 42 40.74 -56.70 25.35
CA ASP A 42 41.39 -57.64 26.27
C ASP A 42 40.40 -58.32 27.23
N ASN A 43 40.38 -59.65 27.20
CA ASN A 43 39.50 -60.47 28.02
C ASN A 43 40.10 -60.77 29.42
N SER A 44 40.50 -59.74 30.15
CA SER A 44 41.03 -59.84 31.52
C SER A 44 39.91 -59.84 32.58
N LEU A 45 40.20 -60.35 33.79
CA LEU A 45 39.25 -60.36 34.91
C LEU A 45 38.78 -58.93 35.26
N GLN A 46 39.72 -57.96 35.22
CA GLN A 46 39.46 -56.55 35.47
C GLN A 46 38.61 -55.94 34.36
N ALA A 47 38.90 -56.27 33.09
CA ALA A 47 38.11 -55.80 31.95
C ALA A 47 36.66 -56.31 32.02
N ARG A 48 36.43 -57.58 32.35
CA ARG A 48 35.06 -58.11 32.56
C ARG A 48 34.31 -57.40 33.68
N ARG A 49 34.97 -57.14 34.82
CA ARG A 49 34.37 -56.44 35.96
C ARG A 49 33.93 -55.01 35.60
N ASN A 50 34.70 -54.34 34.74
CA ASN A 50 34.46 -52.95 34.35
C ASN A 50 33.62 -52.80 33.07
N LEU A 51 33.32 -53.88 32.35
CA LEU A 51 32.68 -53.83 31.03
C LEU A 51 31.35 -53.09 31.05
N ARG A 52 30.49 -53.36 32.04
CA ARG A 52 29.21 -52.67 32.20
C ARG A 52 29.38 -51.16 32.35
N SER A 53 30.31 -50.73 33.22
CA SER A 53 30.59 -49.30 33.44
C SER A 53 31.12 -48.63 32.17
N GLN A 54 31.95 -49.32 31.37
CA GLN A 54 32.41 -48.79 30.09
C GLN A 54 31.27 -48.65 29.07
N ILE A 55 30.39 -49.64 28.96
CA ILE A 55 29.20 -49.59 28.09
C ILE A 55 28.31 -48.41 28.51
N GLU A 56 28.01 -48.28 29.80
CA GLU A 56 27.20 -47.18 30.33
C GLU A 56 27.84 -45.81 30.04
N LYS A 57 29.16 -45.67 30.23
CA LYS A 57 29.88 -44.43 29.95
C LYS A 57 29.85 -44.07 28.46
N ARG A 58 30.04 -45.04 27.56
CA ARG A 58 29.97 -44.82 26.11
C ARG A 58 28.55 -44.46 25.67
N SER A 59 27.53 -45.12 26.21
CA SER A 59 26.13 -44.78 25.95
C SER A 59 25.81 -43.35 26.39
N LEU A 60 26.28 -42.93 27.57
CA LEU A 60 26.12 -41.57 28.05
C LEU A 60 26.81 -40.56 27.13
N GLN A 61 28.04 -40.84 26.70
CA GLN A 61 28.79 -39.99 25.77
C GLN A 61 28.09 -39.86 24.40
N ILE A 62 27.54 -40.95 23.85
CA ILE A 62 26.78 -40.91 22.60
C ILE A 62 25.53 -40.03 22.76
N ASN A 63 24.81 -40.18 23.87
CA ASN A 63 23.61 -39.37 24.13
C ASN A 63 23.95 -37.89 24.33
N GLU A 64 25.06 -37.57 25.01
CA GLU A 64 25.55 -36.20 25.14
C GLU A 64 25.91 -35.58 23.79
N ASN A 65 26.63 -36.32 22.94
CA ASN A 65 26.95 -35.86 21.59
C ASN A 65 25.69 -35.66 20.75
N PHE A 66 24.76 -36.61 20.76
CA PHE A 66 23.49 -36.50 20.05
C PHE A 66 22.71 -35.27 20.51
N LEU A 67 22.62 -35.04 21.83
CA LEU A 67 21.90 -33.89 22.38
C LEU A 67 22.58 -32.57 22.05
N SER A 68 23.91 -32.55 21.95
CA SER A 68 24.68 -31.38 21.51
C SER A 68 24.41 -31.06 20.04
N GLU A 69 24.53 -32.04 19.15
CA GLU A 69 24.28 -31.85 17.72
C GLU A 69 22.81 -31.49 17.44
N PHE A 70 21.87 -32.14 18.14
CA PHE A 70 20.45 -31.84 17.99
C PHE A 70 20.08 -30.44 18.49
N ARG A 71 20.82 -29.89 19.45
CA ARG A 71 20.62 -28.51 19.93
C ARG A 71 20.88 -27.51 18.81
N GLU A 72 21.94 -27.68 18.04
CA GLU A 72 22.26 -26.78 16.91
C GLU A 72 21.13 -26.79 15.87
N VAL A 73 20.60 -27.97 15.56
CA VAL A 73 19.46 -28.12 14.64
C VAL A 73 18.22 -27.40 15.19
N LYS A 74 17.92 -27.57 16.49
CA LYS A 74 16.80 -26.91 17.15
C LYS A 74 16.95 -25.40 17.13
N GLU A 75 18.14 -24.87 17.42
CA GLU A 75 18.41 -23.43 17.39
C GLU A 75 18.25 -22.85 15.98
N SER A 76 18.71 -23.57 14.95
CA SER A 76 18.48 -23.18 13.56
C SER A 76 16.98 -23.16 13.21
N PHE A 77 16.23 -24.17 13.65
CA PHE A 77 14.79 -24.23 13.43
C PHE A 77 14.03 -23.10 14.14
N ASP A 78 14.39 -22.81 15.39
CA ASP A 78 13.83 -21.68 16.14
C ASP A 78 14.12 -20.34 15.44
N SER A 79 15.32 -20.16 14.89
CA SER A 79 15.66 -18.96 14.11
C SER A 79 14.74 -18.80 12.91
N ILE A 80 14.57 -19.87 12.12
CA ILE A 80 13.69 -19.85 10.94
C ILE A 80 12.24 -19.57 11.37
N TYR A 81 11.78 -20.16 12.47
CA TYR A 81 10.45 -19.90 13.00
C TYR A 81 10.25 -18.42 13.36
N ASN A 82 11.21 -17.82 14.05
CA ASN A 82 11.17 -16.40 14.41
C ASN A 82 11.21 -15.51 13.17
N ASP A 83 12.06 -15.80 12.18
CA ASP A 83 12.14 -15.07 10.92
C ASP A 83 10.80 -15.09 10.16
N ILE A 84 10.13 -16.25 10.13
CA ILE A 84 8.80 -16.39 9.52
C ILE A 84 7.76 -15.56 10.28
N ALA A 85 7.79 -15.57 11.62
CA ALA A 85 6.88 -14.79 12.43
C ALA A 85 7.06 -13.27 12.21
N ASP A 86 8.31 -12.80 12.15
CA ASP A 86 8.64 -11.40 11.88
C ASP A 86 8.27 -10.98 10.45
N MET A 87 8.45 -11.87 9.48
CA MET A 87 8.02 -11.66 8.10
C MET A 87 6.48 -11.56 8.01
N SER A 88 5.75 -12.45 8.69
CA SER A 88 4.28 -12.41 8.74
C SER A 88 3.79 -11.08 9.29
N LYS A 89 4.37 -10.63 10.41
CA LYS A 89 4.04 -9.33 11.01
C LYS A 89 4.35 -8.16 10.07
N SER A 90 5.49 -8.21 9.38
CA SER A 90 5.87 -7.19 8.40
C SER A 90 4.92 -7.14 7.19
N LEU A 91 4.42 -8.29 6.74
CA LEU A 91 3.42 -8.37 5.67
C LEU A 91 2.06 -7.80 6.10
N GLU A 92 1.63 -8.05 7.33
CA GLU A 92 0.41 -7.44 7.90
C GLU A 92 0.54 -5.90 7.94
N ASP A 93 1.66 -5.39 8.46
CA ASP A 93 1.93 -3.95 8.52
C ASP A 93 1.96 -3.31 7.13
N MET A 94 2.63 -3.95 6.16
CA MET A 94 2.65 -3.47 4.77
C MET A 94 1.26 -3.46 4.14
N THR A 95 0.48 -4.51 4.38
CA THR A 95 -0.90 -4.62 3.89
C THR A 95 -1.76 -3.49 4.46
N LEU A 96 -1.66 -3.22 5.75
CA LEU A 96 -2.38 -2.13 6.41
C LEU A 96 -1.99 -0.76 5.83
N ARG A 97 -0.69 -0.51 5.64
CA ARG A 97 -0.20 0.73 5.02
C ARG A 97 -0.72 0.90 3.61
N LEU A 98 -0.69 -0.16 2.80
CA LEU A 98 -1.18 -0.13 1.42
C LEU A 98 -2.69 0.12 1.36
N GLN A 99 -3.48 -0.49 2.25
CA GLN A 99 -4.91 -0.23 2.35
C GLN A 99 -5.21 1.23 2.76
N ASN A 100 -4.45 1.78 3.70
CA ASN A 100 -4.61 3.17 4.12
C ASN A 100 -4.22 4.14 3.00
N ALA A 101 -3.10 3.91 2.32
CA ALA A 101 -2.69 4.72 1.16
C ALA A 101 -3.75 4.68 0.06
N LYS A 102 -4.27 3.48 -0.27
CA LYS A 102 -5.36 3.33 -1.25
C LYS A 102 -6.61 4.13 -0.85
N ARG A 103 -6.99 4.12 0.43
CA ARG A 103 -8.14 4.90 0.94
C ARG A 103 -7.89 6.41 0.81
N GLN A 104 -6.70 6.87 1.18
CA GLN A 104 -6.31 8.27 1.08
C GLN A 104 -6.27 8.76 -0.37
N THR A 105 -5.67 7.97 -1.28
CA THR A 105 -5.65 8.30 -2.71
C THR A 105 -7.05 8.35 -3.30
N LYS A 106 -7.94 7.42 -2.92
CA LYS A 106 -9.34 7.43 -3.36
C LYS A 106 -10.05 8.71 -2.91
N HIS A 107 -9.89 9.08 -1.64
CA HIS A 107 -10.47 10.32 -1.10
C HIS A 107 -9.94 11.56 -1.81
N LEU A 108 -8.63 11.65 -2.05
CA LEU A 108 -8.04 12.76 -2.81
C LEU A 108 -8.59 12.83 -4.23
N LEU A 109 -8.74 11.69 -4.91
CA LEU A 109 -9.30 11.63 -6.26
C LEU A 109 -10.75 12.14 -6.30
N GLU A 110 -11.57 11.75 -5.32
CA GLU A 110 -12.95 12.23 -5.17
C GLU A 110 -12.99 13.75 -4.95
N GLN A 111 -12.11 14.27 -4.08
CA GLN A 111 -12.00 15.72 -3.84
C GLN A 111 -11.54 16.47 -5.09
N THR A 112 -10.52 15.99 -5.79
CA THR A 112 -10.03 16.60 -7.03
C THR A 112 -11.12 16.63 -8.09
N SER A 113 -11.85 15.54 -8.30
CA SER A 113 -12.95 15.51 -9.26
C SER A 113 -14.08 16.49 -8.89
N SER A 114 -14.39 16.62 -7.60
CA SER A 114 -15.34 17.63 -7.12
C SER A 114 -14.86 19.05 -7.45
N TYR A 115 -13.59 19.36 -7.19
CA TYR A 115 -13.00 20.66 -7.49
C TYR A 115 -12.96 20.95 -9.00
N GLU A 116 -12.64 19.97 -9.84
CA GLU A 116 -12.68 20.12 -11.30
C GLU A 116 -14.09 20.51 -11.79
N ASN A 117 -15.13 19.89 -11.23
CA ASN A 117 -16.52 20.26 -11.56
C ASN A 117 -16.87 21.68 -11.12
N GLU A 118 -16.47 22.09 -9.92
CA GLU A 118 -16.70 23.45 -9.43
C GLU A 118 -15.90 24.49 -10.23
N ILE A 119 -14.68 24.17 -10.65
CA ILE A 119 -13.89 25.02 -11.55
C ILE A 119 -14.62 25.18 -12.88
N ALA A 120 -15.05 24.09 -13.52
CA ALA A 120 -15.75 24.15 -14.80
C ALA A 120 -17.05 24.98 -14.71
N LYS A 121 -17.79 24.86 -13.60
CA LYS A 121 -18.98 25.65 -13.33
C LYS A 121 -18.65 27.14 -13.16
N ASN A 122 -17.63 27.46 -12.37
CA ASN A 122 -17.20 28.84 -12.16
C ASN A 122 -16.68 29.48 -13.45
N GLU A 123 -15.91 28.76 -14.25
CA GLU A 123 -15.45 29.22 -15.56
C GLU A 123 -16.62 29.49 -16.50
N MET A 124 -17.64 28.63 -16.51
CA MET A 124 -18.84 28.85 -17.30
C MET A 124 -19.59 30.09 -16.83
N GLN A 125 -19.78 30.25 -15.52
CA GLN A 125 -20.42 31.44 -14.94
C GLN A 125 -19.64 32.71 -15.27
N GLN A 126 -18.31 32.68 -15.18
CA GLN A 126 -17.45 33.80 -15.56
C GLN A 126 -17.60 34.14 -17.04
N LYS A 127 -17.56 33.15 -17.94
CA LYS A 127 -17.76 33.36 -19.39
C LYS A 127 -19.11 34.00 -19.68
N VAL A 128 -20.18 33.52 -19.02
CA VAL A 128 -21.53 34.10 -19.16
C VAL A 128 -21.57 35.53 -18.64
N ALA A 129 -21.00 35.79 -17.46
CA ALA A 129 -20.95 37.14 -16.89
C ALA A 129 -20.16 38.11 -17.78
N THR A 130 -18.99 37.71 -18.29
CA THR A 130 -18.20 38.54 -19.21
C THR A 130 -18.94 38.80 -20.52
N ALA A 131 -19.59 37.79 -21.11
CA ALA A 131 -20.41 37.97 -22.31
C ALA A 131 -21.60 38.91 -22.04
N PHE A 132 -22.24 38.80 -20.88
CA PHE A 132 -23.31 39.69 -20.47
C PHE A 132 -22.82 41.14 -20.32
N MET A 133 -21.71 41.36 -19.60
CA MET A 133 -21.12 42.69 -19.44
C MET A 133 -20.79 43.33 -20.79
N ASN A 134 -20.13 42.59 -21.69
CA ASN A 134 -19.78 43.10 -23.02
C ASN A 134 -21.00 43.46 -23.86
N LYS A 135 -22.11 42.74 -23.68
CA LYS A 135 -23.32 42.89 -24.48
C LYS A 135 -24.27 43.95 -23.95
N PHE A 136 -24.39 44.11 -22.64
CA PHE A 136 -25.42 44.95 -22.01
C PHE A 136 -24.88 46.15 -21.24
N ILE A 137 -23.57 46.27 -21.06
CA ILE A 137 -22.95 47.34 -20.27
C ILE A 137 -21.89 48.05 -21.12
N LEU A 138 -21.84 49.37 -21.00
CA LEU A 138 -20.80 50.19 -21.62
C LEU A 138 -19.52 50.10 -20.78
N THR A 139 -18.38 49.93 -21.44
CA THR A 139 -17.08 49.95 -20.75
C THR A 139 -16.77 51.36 -20.26
N HIS A 140 -15.85 51.49 -19.31
CA HIS A 140 -15.47 52.80 -18.78
C HIS A 140 -14.93 53.73 -19.88
N GLU A 141 -14.18 53.19 -20.84
CA GLU A 141 -13.66 53.94 -21.99
C GLU A 141 -14.79 54.45 -22.90
N GLU A 142 -15.80 53.61 -23.16
CA GLU A 142 -16.99 54.00 -23.94
C GLU A 142 -17.80 55.09 -23.23
N LEU A 143 -17.92 55.02 -21.90
CA LEU A 143 -18.57 56.06 -21.09
C LEU A 143 -17.79 57.38 -21.11
N VAL A 144 -16.46 57.33 -21.12
CA VAL A 144 -15.60 58.53 -21.23
C VAL A 144 -15.67 59.12 -22.63
N ALA A 145 -15.73 58.27 -23.67
CA ALA A 145 -15.93 58.71 -25.05
C ALA A 145 -17.29 59.40 -25.23
N LEU A 146 -18.35 58.88 -24.60
CA LEU A 146 -19.72 59.41 -24.72
C LEU A 146 -19.93 60.74 -23.99
N HIS A 147 -19.35 60.94 -22.81
CA HIS A 147 -19.51 62.18 -22.03
C HIS A 147 -18.39 63.20 -22.23
N GLY A 148 -17.33 62.83 -22.96
CA GLY A 148 -16.08 63.58 -23.03
C GLY A 148 -15.32 63.60 -21.71
N ASN A 149 -14.02 63.91 -21.76
CA ASN A 149 -13.26 64.13 -20.53
C ASN A 149 -13.72 65.46 -19.90
N LYS A 150 -14.34 65.41 -18.70
CA LYS A 150 -14.83 66.57 -17.93
C LYS A 150 -13.80 67.70 -17.75
N GLN A 151 -12.51 67.45 -18.00
CA GLN A 151 -11.41 68.41 -17.90
C GLN A 151 -11.15 69.23 -19.17
N LYS A 152 -11.71 68.87 -20.33
CA LYS A 152 -11.60 69.66 -21.57
C LYS A 152 -12.99 70.03 -22.08
N ARG A 153 -13.33 71.32 -22.00
CA ARG A 153 -14.59 71.92 -22.50
C ARG A 153 -14.71 71.95 -24.03
N ASP A 154 -13.91 71.16 -24.74
CA ASP A 154 -14.02 71.02 -26.19
C ASP A 154 -14.58 69.62 -26.45
N LEU A 155 -15.90 69.51 -26.55
CA LEU A 155 -16.56 68.37 -27.18
C LEU A 155 -16.25 68.42 -28.68
N VAL A 156 -15.01 68.07 -29.05
CA VAL A 156 -14.70 67.74 -30.43
C VAL A 156 -15.45 66.44 -30.71
N ILE A 157 -16.49 66.52 -31.53
CA ILE A 157 -17.27 65.37 -31.96
C ILE A 157 -16.31 64.38 -32.63
N THR A 158 -15.85 63.38 -31.89
CA THR A 158 -15.03 62.30 -32.44
C THR A 158 -15.95 61.24 -33.05
N PRO A 159 -15.52 60.59 -34.15
CA PRO A 159 -16.27 59.48 -34.75
C PRO A 159 -16.61 58.35 -33.77
N GLU A 160 -15.82 58.23 -32.71
CA GLU A 160 -15.98 57.27 -31.60
C GLU A 160 -17.32 57.44 -30.86
N ILE A 161 -17.86 58.65 -30.76
CA ILE A 161 -19.15 58.93 -30.11
C ILE A 161 -20.29 58.23 -30.85
N PHE A 162 -20.30 58.29 -32.18
CA PHE A 162 -21.33 57.64 -33.00
C PHE A 162 -21.26 56.11 -32.90
N VAL A 163 -20.05 55.54 -32.78
CA VAL A 163 -19.85 54.10 -32.57
C VAL A 163 -20.44 53.66 -31.22
N VAL A 164 -20.26 54.46 -30.17
CA VAL A 164 -20.84 54.19 -28.84
C VAL A 164 -22.36 54.39 -28.84
N LEU A 165 -22.89 55.41 -29.52
CA LEU A 165 -24.34 55.61 -29.70
C LEU A 165 -25.02 54.44 -30.44
N ASP A 166 -24.39 53.94 -31.52
CA ASP A 166 -24.85 52.73 -32.20
C ASP A 166 -24.82 51.49 -31.28
N LYS A 167 -23.85 51.43 -30.36
CA LYS A 167 -23.80 50.38 -29.33
C LYS A 167 -24.95 50.54 -28.33
N VAL A 168 -25.24 51.75 -27.85
CA VAL A 168 -26.36 52.06 -26.95
C VAL A 168 -27.70 51.64 -27.58
N GLN A 169 -27.91 51.96 -28.86
CA GLN A 169 -29.13 51.57 -29.56
C GLN A 169 -29.25 50.05 -29.75
N ARG A 170 -28.12 49.36 -30.00
CA ARG A 170 -28.06 47.90 -30.03
C ARG A 170 -28.40 47.28 -28.68
N ILE A 171 -27.85 47.81 -27.58
CA ILE A 171 -28.17 47.39 -26.21
C ILE A 171 -29.67 47.51 -25.95
N HIS A 172 -30.29 48.64 -26.33
CA HIS A 172 -31.74 48.83 -26.20
C HIS A 172 -32.57 47.76 -26.93
N ASN A 173 -32.16 47.39 -28.15
CA ASN A 173 -32.83 46.32 -28.89
C ASN A 173 -32.58 44.94 -28.27
N ASP A 174 -31.37 44.67 -27.79
CA ASP A 174 -31.05 43.44 -27.08
C ASP A 174 -31.81 43.29 -25.75
N CYS A 175 -32.09 44.40 -25.05
CA CYS A 175 -32.90 44.41 -23.84
C CYS A 175 -34.35 43.99 -24.10
N LYS A 176 -34.92 44.27 -25.29
CA LYS A 176 -36.25 43.76 -25.67
C LYS A 176 -36.25 42.22 -25.72
N THR A 177 -35.18 41.63 -26.28
CA THR A 177 -34.98 40.18 -26.30
C THR A 177 -34.77 39.62 -24.88
N LEU A 178 -34.06 40.35 -24.03
CA LEU A 178 -33.83 39.98 -22.62
C LEU A 178 -35.15 39.98 -21.81
N MET A 179 -36.04 40.96 -22.05
CA MET A 179 -37.39 41.01 -21.46
C MET A 179 -38.26 39.83 -21.89
N GLN A 180 -38.22 39.47 -23.18
CA GLN A 180 -38.95 38.30 -23.71
C GLN A 180 -38.46 36.98 -23.12
N SER A 181 -37.20 36.95 -22.68
CA SER A 181 -36.57 35.80 -22.04
C SER A 181 -36.83 35.72 -20.52
N GLY A 182 -37.67 36.60 -19.98
CA GLY A 182 -38.10 36.58 -18.57
C GLY A 182 -37.28 37.46 -17.61
N TYR A 183 -36.25 38.18 -18.07
CA TYR A 183 -35.42 39.06 -17.24
C TYR A 183 -35.89 40.52 -17.29
N GLN A 184 -37.17 40.75 -16.99
CA GLN A 184 -37.83 42.04 -17.23
C GLN A 184 -37.27 43.18 -16.37
N THR A 185 -37.11 42.99 -15.06
CA THR A 185 -36.59 44.02 -14.16
C THR A 185 -35.18 44.45 -14.55
N LEU A 186 -34.28 43.49 -14.75
CA LEU A 186 -32.89 43.77 -15.16
C LEU A 186 -32.81 44.48 -16.52
N ALA A 187 -33.63 44.06 -17.48
CA ALA A 187 -33.66 44.70 -18.79
C ALA A 187 -34.15 46.15 -18.71
N LEU A 188 -35.14 46.44 -17.86
CA LEU A 188 -35.64 47.80 -17.63
C LEU A 188 -34.57 48.67 -16.96
N ASP A 189 -33.88 48.17 -15.93
CA ASP A 189 -32.80 48.89 -15.25
C ASP A 189 -31.66 49.24 -16.21
N VAL A 190 -31.24 48.29 -17.07
CA VAL A 190 -30.21 48.53 -18.10
C VAL A 190 -30.71 49.56 -19.12
N MET A 191 -31.95 49.44 -19.59
CA MET A 191 -32.53 50.41 -20.54
C MET A 191 -32.64 51.81 -19.94
N GLU A 192 -32.99 51.94 -18.67
CA GLU A 192 -33.03 53.23 -17.98
C GLU A 192 -31.64 53.88 -17.95
N GLN A 193 -30.59 53.11 -17.60
CA GLN A 193 -29.21 53.59 -17.63
C GLN A 193 -28.77 54.03 -19.03
N MET A 194 -29.09 53.24 -20.06
CA MET A 194 -28.77 53.58 -21.45
C MET A 194 -29.53 54.82 -21.95
N THR A 195 -30.81 54.96 -21.56
CA THR A 195 -31.63 56.14 -21.89
C THR A 195 -31.06 57.40 -21.24
N LEU A 196 -30.59 57.30 -19.99
CA LEU A 196 -29.94 58.41 -19.28
C LEU A 196 -28.69 58.90 -20.01
N HIS A 197 -27.88 57.99 -20.54
CA HIS A 197 -26.72 58.33 -21.37
C HIS A 197 -27.10 59.00 -22.70
N GLN A 198 -28.23 58.60 -23.31
CA GLN A 198 -28.73 59.19 -24.55
C GLN A 198 -29.32 60.61 -24.34
N VAL A 199 -30.06 60.83 -23.26
CA VAL A 199 -30.64 62.14 -22.91
C VAL A 199 -29.56 63.15 -22.51
N LEU A 200 -28.50 62.70 -21.82
CA LEU A 200 -27.36 63.58 -21.51
C LEU A 200 -26.64 64.08 -22.78
N TYR A 201 -26.59 63.29 -23.85
CA TYR A 201 -26.07 63.75 -25.14
C TYR A 201 -26.99 64.82 -25.77
N GLU A 202 -28.31 64.64 -25.75
CA GLU A 202 -29.26 65.62 -26.31
C GLU A 202 -29.27 66.95 -25.53
N VAL A 203 -29.06 66.92 -24.21
CA VAL A 203 -29.05 68.12 -23.35
C VAL A 203 -27.73 68.88 -23.40
N TYR A 204 -26.59 68.22 -23.65
CA TYR A 204 -25.26 68.85 -23.69
C TYR A 204 -24.62 68.92 -25.10
N GLY A 205 -25.27 68.39 -26.13
CA GLY A 205 -24.82 68.37 -27.53
C GLY A 205 -25.32 69.54 -28.39
N HIS A 206 -25.83 70.62 -27.78
CA HIS A 206 -26.21 71.87 -28.44
C HIS A 206 -25.29 73.03 -28.06
#